data_AF-A0A7X5EDE0-F1
#
_entry.id   AF-A0A7X5EDE0-F1
#
_cell.length_a   1.000
_cell.length_b   1.000
_cell.length_c   1.000
_cell.angle_alpha   90.00
_cell.angle_beta   90.00
_cell.angle_gamma   90.00
#
_symmetry.space_group_name_H-M   'P 1'
#
loop_
_entity.id
_entity.type
_entity.pdbx_description
1 polymer ?
#
loop_
_entity_poly.entity_id
_entity_poly.type
_entity_poly.pdbx_seq_one_letter_code
_entity_poly.pdbx_strand_id
1 'polypeptide(L)'
;MIMDIDLLYMNIKEYCAQMGISISQLEKELHFGTGTIGKWKQSFPSIEKVAAVAQFFHISVDELCGLKKETEVTKSKFMEGLIKKTLDGEIIWYPCPYHDFMKIKFCPPFHYSDINEIYGTDYEMGSLFIKYEENDLTLYILLDGCNCMKQDENMQQLWELWKILKDKEQEMQERINEYKKIFINE
;
A
#
# COMPACT_ATOMS: atom_id res chain seq x y z
N MET A 1 16.51 -4.09 25.41
CA MET A 1 15.44 -3.73 24.43
C MET A 1 14.28 -4.65 24.76
N ILE A 2 13.20 -4.11 25.33
CA ILE A 2 12.04 -4.92 25.73
C ILE A 2 11.26 -5.21 24.44
N MET A 3 11.08 -6.49 24.12
CA MET A 3 10.23 -6.90 23.01
C MET A 3 8.79 -6.57 23.38
N ASP A 4 8.15 -5.70 22.60
CA ASP A 4 6.76 -5.30 22.81
C ASP A 4 5.85 -6.42 22.29
N ILE A 5 5.30 -7.19 23.24
CA ILE A 5 4.46 -8.34 22.97
C ILE A 5 3.14 -7.93 22.30
N ASP A 6 2.61 -6.76 22.66
CA ASP A 6 1.37 -6.26 22.11
C ASP A 6 1.55 -5.91 20.63
N LEU A 7 2.69 -5.31 20.28
CA LEU A 7 3.05 -5.03 18.88
C LEU A 7 3.17 -6.31 18.04
N LEU A 8 3.83 -7.35 18.56
CA LEU A 8 3.95 -8.64 17.88
C LEU A 8 2.57 -9.24 17.57
N TYR A 9 1.64 -9.22 18.53
CA TYR A 9 0.30 -9.73 18.31
C TYR A 9 -0.48 -8.91 17.28
N MET A 10 -0.38 -7.57 17.34
CA MET A 10 -1.06 -6.69 16.39
C MET A 10 -0.58 -6.94 14.97
N ASN A 11 0.74 -7.03 14.75
CA ASN A 11 1.31 -7.33 13.44
C ASN A 11 0.78 -8.66 12.89
N ILE A 12 0.79 -9.74 13.69
CA ILE A 12 0.24 -11.04 13.27
C ILE A 12 -1.22 -10.92 12.85
N LYS A 13 -2.02 -10.16 13.62
CA LYS A 13 -3.43 -9.94 13.32
C LYS A 13 -3.61 -9.17 12.00
N GLU A 14 -2.76 -8.18 11.74
CA GLU A 14 -2.78 -7.42 10.48
C GLU A 14 -2.38 -8.29 9.29
N TYR A 15 -1.30 -9.06 9.37
CA TYR A 15 -0.90 -10.00 8.31
C TYR A 15 -1.97 -11.07 8.06
N CYS A 16 -2.61 -11.59 9.11
CA CYS A 16 -3.78 -12.47 8.96
C CYS A 16 -4.92 -11.78 8.19
N ALA A 17 -5.25 -10.54 8.55
CA ALA A 17 -6.28 -9.77 7.86
C ALA A 17 -5.92 -9.49 6.39
N GLN A 18 -4.65 -9.22 6.10
CA GLN A 18 -4.14 -9.04 4.74
C GLN A 18 -4.23 -10.32 3.90
N MET A 19 -3.99 -11.49 4.48
CA MET A 19 -4.17 -12.77 3.78
C MET A 19 -5.62 -13.28 3.76
N GLY A 20 -6.56 -12.57 4.41
CA GLY A 20 -7.95 -13.01 4.52
C GLY A 20 -8.14 -14.26 5.37
N ILE A 21 -7.20 -14.57 6.27
CA ILE A 21 -7.26 -15.70 7.18
C ILE A 21 -7.51 -15.23 8.62
N SER A 22 -8.15 -16.07 9.42
CA SER A 22 -8.25 -15.87 10.86
C SER A 22 -6.99 -16.34 11.59
N ILE A 23 -6.73 -15.79 12.77
CA ILE A 23 -5.64 -16.27 13.64
C ILE A 23 -5.79 -17.77 13.93
N SER A 24 -7.02 -18.26 14.11
CA SER A 24 -7.28 -19.69 14.31
C SER A 24 -7.00 -20.55 13.08
N GLN A 25 -7.10 -20.01 11.87
CA GLN A 25 -6.65 -20.69 10.66
C GLN A 25 -5.12 -20.70 10.59
N LEU A 26 -4.45 -19.58 10.86
CA LEU A 26 -2.99 -19.51 10.95
C LEU A 26 -2.44 -20.54 11.96
N GLU A 27 -3.05 -20.64 13.13
CA GLU A 27 -2.68 -21.65 14.14
C GLU A 27 -2.83 -23.08 13.60
N LYS A 28 -3.85 -23.37 12.78
CA LYS A 28 -4.03 -24.70 12.18
C LYS A 28 -2.97 -24.97 11.10
N GLU A 29 -2.70 -24.01 10.23
CA GLU A 29 -1.68 -24.13 9.17
C GLU A 29 -0.28 -24.33 9.75
N LEU A 30 0.03 -23.67 10.87
CA LEU A 30 1.30 -23.79 11.58
C LEU A 30 1.33 -24.96 12.58
N HIS A 31 0.26 -25.75 12.67
CA HIS A 31 0.10 -26.84 13.64
C HIS A 31 0.28 -26.41 15.11
N PHE A 32 -0.11 -25.17 15.43
CA PHE A 32 -0.15 -24.65 16.78
C PHE A 32 -1.44 -25.08 17.50
N GLY A 33 -1.37 -25.18 18.83
CA GLY A 33 -2.57 -25.38 19.64
C GLY A 33 -3.52 -24.19 19.53
N THR A 34 -4.83 -24.43 19.58
CA THR A 34 -5.83 -23.37 19.49
C THR A 34 -5.65 -22.31 20.59
N GLY A 35 -5.65 -21.05 20.19
CA GLY A 35 -5.43 -19.90 21.08
C GLY A 35 -3.98 -19.73 21.54
N THR A 36 -3.01 -20.43 20.94
CA THR A 36 -1.58 -20.25 21.22
C THR A 36 -1.14 -18.83 20.94
N ILE A 37 -1.46 -18.28 19.76
CA ILE A 37 -1.09 -16.92 19.36
C ILE A 37 -1.84 -15.90 20.23
N GLY A 38 -3.11 -16.19 20.56
CA GLY A 38 -3.89 -15.34 21.47
C GLY A 38 -3.25 -15.20 22.86
N LYS A 39 -2.59 -16.25 23.36
CA LYS A 39 -1.87 -16.24 24.64
C LYS A 39 -0.57 -15.44 24.57
N TRP A 40 -0.05 -15.12 23.39
CA TRP A 40 1.23 -14.40 23.29
C TRP A 40 1.17 -13.05 23.97
N LYS A 41 0.00 -12.38 24.01
CA LYS A 41 -0.27 -11.16 24.79
C LYS A 41 0.10 -11.24 26.28
N GLN A 42 0.05 -12.44 26.85
CA GLN A 42 0.27 -12.69 28.27
C GLN A 42 1.55 -13.47 28.53
N SER A 43 2.08 -14.15 27.51
CA SER A 43 3.23 -15.04 27.64
C SER A 43 4.14 -14.95 26.43
N PHE A 44 5.44 -14.75 26.66
CA PHE A 44 6.42 -14.70 25.58
C PHE A 44 6.42 -15.98 24.73
N PRO A 45 6.30 -15.88 23.40
CA PRO A 45 6.45 -17.02 22.51
C PRO A 45 7.90 -17.49 22.43
N SER A 46 8.10 -18.74 22.01
CA SER A 46 9.43 -19.21 21.62
C SER A 46 9.84 -18.64 20.27
N ILE A 47 11.13 -18.40 20.09
CA ILE A 47 11.69 -17.88 18.83
C ILE A 47 11.32 -18.74 17.63
N GLU A 48 11.25 -20.06 17.81
CA GLU A 48 10.85 -21.02 16.77
C GLU A 48 9.42 -20.74 16.26
N LYS A 49 8.49 -20.43 17.16
CA LYS A 49 7.10 -20.13 16.78
C LYS A 49 7.00 -18.78 16.09
N VAL A 50 7.75 -17.78 16.55
CA VAL A 50 7.82 -16.46 15.89
C VAL A 50 8.41 -16.61 14.49
N ALA A 51 9.49 -17.38 14.35
CA ALA A 51 10.11 -17.65 13.05
C ALA A 51 9.18 -18.41 12.10
N ALA A 52 8.42 -19.39 12.59
CA ALA A 52 7.44 -20.11 11.78
C ALA A 52 6.33 -19.19 11.26
N VAL A 53 5.85 -18.26 12.09
CA VAL A 53 4.87 -17.25 11.67
C VAL A 53 5.48 -16.29 10.63
N ALA A 54 6.71 -15.82 10.84
CA ALA A 54 7.39 -14.95 9.89
C ALA A 54 7.62 -15.64 8.53
N GLN A 55 8.01 -16.92 8.54
CA GLN A 55 8.19 -17.73 7.34
C GLN A 55 6.88 -17.95 6.59
N PHE A 56 5.77 -18.18 7.31
CA PHE A 56 4.45 -18.32 6.70
C PHE A 56 4.02 -17.05 5.94
N PHE A 57 4.33 -15.88 6.48
CA PHE A 57 4.06 -14.59 5.83
C PHE A 57 5.16 -14.14 4.87
N HIS A 58 6.23 -14.91 4.69
CA HIS A 58 7.40 -14.57 3.88
C HIS A 58 8.08 -13.24 4.26
N ILE A 59 8.09 -12.90 5.56
CA ILE A 59 8.73 -11.69 6.12
C ILE A 59 9.89 -12.06 7.06
N SER A 60 10.71 -11.09 7.45
CA SER A 60 11.73 -11.31 8.47
C SER A 60 11.16 -11.29 9.89
N VAL A 61 11.83 -11.96 10.83
CA VAL A 61 11.45 -11.91 12.25
C VAL A 61 11.51 -10.47 12.78
N ASP A 62 12.47 -9.67 12.32
CA ASP A 62 12.58 -8.25 12.67
C ASP A 62 11.36 -7.45 12.20
N GLU A 63 10.83 -7.75 11.02
CA GLU A 63 9.62 -7.12 10.49
C GLU A 63 8.40 -7.52 11.32
N LEU A 64 8.23 -8.82 11.57
CA LEU A 64 7.13 -9.33 12.39
C LEU A 64 7.13 -8.75 13.81
N CYS A 65 8.31 -8.53 14.39
CA CYS A 65 8.48 -7.95 15.73
C CYS A 65 8.42 -6.41 15.75
N GLY A 66 8.23 -5.74 14.61
CA GLY A 66 8.25 -4.27 14.53
C GLY A 66 9.63 -3.64 14.80
N LEU A 67 10.70 -4.44 14.68
CA LEU A 67 12.10 -3.99 14.78
C LEU A 67 12.62 -3.43 13.46
N LYS A 68 11.97 -3.74 12.33
CA LYS A 68 12.07 -2.90 11.13
C LYS A 68 11.42 -1.55 11.44
N LYS A 69 12.22 -0.63 11.98
CA LYS A 69 11.99 0.79 11.71
C LYS A 69 12.21 0.94 10.21
N GLU A 70 11.15 1.00 9.42
CA GLU A 70 11.24 1.74 8.17
C GLU A 70 11.64 3.15 8.57
N THR A 71 12.93 3.45 8.52
CA THR A 71 13.42 4.77 8.86
C THR A 71 12.75 5.74 7.88
N GLU A 72 12.20 6.85 8.37
CA GLU A 72 11.67 7.94 7.53
C GLU A 72 12.63 8.28 6.38
N VAL A 73 13.94 8.13 6.60
CA VAL A 73 15.02 8.27 5.61
C VAL A 73 14.85 7.36 4.37
N THR A 74 14.42 6.12 4.52
CA THR A 74 14.26 5.16 3.41
C THR A 74 12.98 5.45 2.62
N LYS A 75 11.89 5.79 3.32
CA LYS A 75 10.63 6.23 2.70
C LYS A 75 10.81 7.54 1.93
N SER A 76 11.53 8.51 2.51
CA SER A 76 11.84 9.80 1.87
C SER A 76 12.57 9.62 0.54
N LYS A 77 13.60 8.76 0.50
CA LYS A 77 14.36 8.49 -0.73
C LYS A 77 13.53 7.85 -1.82
N PHE A 78 12.65 6.91 -1.46
CA PHE A 78 11.75 6.29 -2.42
C PHE A 78 10.78 7.32 -3.01
N MET A 79 10.13 8.12 -2.15
CA MET A 79 9.19 9.15 -2.58
C MET A 79 9.84 10.25 -3.42
N GLU A 80 11.03 10.72 -3.02
CA GLU A 80 11.81 11.68 -3.81
C GLU A 80 12.14 11.13 -5.22
N GLY A 81 12.53 9.86 -5.29
CA GLY A 81 12.77 9.17 -6.56
C GLY A 81 11.51 9.09 -7.43
N LEU A 82 10.36 8.77 -6.83
CA LEU A 82 9.08 8.66 -7.52
C LEU A 82 8.61 10.01 -8.07
N ILE A 83 8.71 11.09 -7.26
CA ILE A 83 8.38 12.45 -7.68
C ILE A 83 9.26 12.86 -8.86
N LYS A 84 10.57 12.66 -8.75
CA LYS A 84 11.52 13.03 -9.80
C LYS A 84 11.20 12.32 -11.11
N LYS A 85 11.00 11.00 -11.08
CA LYS A 85 10.63 10.21 -12.27
C LYS A 85 9.30 10.65 -12.88
N THR A 86 8.34 11.06 -12.05
CA THR A 86 7.05 11.60 -12.51
C THR A 86 7.21 12.96 -13.19
N LEU A 87 8.08 13.84 -12.66
CA LEU A 87 8.41 15.12 -13.26
C LEU A 87 9.13 14.95 -14.60
N ASP A 88 10.15 14.08 -14.62
CA ASP A 88 10.97 13.77 -15.80
C ASP A 88 10.16 13.02 -16.88
N GLY A 89 8.94 12.58 -16.58
CA GLY A 89 8.06 11.89 -17.51
C GLY A 89 8.44 10.43 -17.77
N GLU A 90 9.34 9.87 -16.96
CA GLU A 90 9.68 8.45 -16.96
C GLU A 90 8.50 7.60 -16.47
N ILE A 91 7.68 8.16 -15.59
CA ILE A 91 6.46 7.54 -15.05
C ILE A 91 5.26 8.35 -15.54
N ILE A 92 4.32 7.63 -16.14
CA ILE A 92 3.07 8.21 -16.62
C ILE A 92 1.94 7.64 -15.77
N TRP A 93 1.17 8.54 -15.19
CA TRP A 93 0.02 8.20 -14.36
C TRP A 93 -1.26 8.30 -15.20
N TYR A 94 -2.13 7.31 -15.03
CA TYR A 94 -3.39 7.24 -15.75
C TYR A 94 -4.54 7.30 -14.75
N PRO A 95 -5.59 8.10 -15.03
CA PRO A 95 -6.81 8.01 -14.24
C PRO A 95 -7.38 6.62 -14.44
N CYS A 96 -7.58 5.90 -13.35
CA CYS A 96 -7.99 4.51 -13.42
C CYS A 96 -9.46 4.41 -12.98
N PRO A 97 -10.38 4.10 -13.90
CA PRO A 97 -11.80 3.97 -13.59
C PRO A 97 -12.10 2.68 -12.82
N TYR A 98 -13.18 2.68 -12.04
CA TYR A 98 -13.57 1.57 -11.15
C TYR A 98 -13.47 0.17 -11.76
N HIS A 99 -13.84 0.01 -13.03
CA HIS A 99 -13.91 -1.30 -13.68
C HIS A 99 -12.55 -1.99 -13.84
N ASP A 100 -11.47 -1.21 -13.97
CA ASP A 100 -10.10 -1.74 -14.07
C ASP A 100 -9.57 -2.19 -12.71
N PHE A 101 -10.09 -1.60 -11.63
CA PHE A 101 -9.74 -1.91 -10.25
C PHE A 101 -10.45 -3.13 -9.66
N MET A 102 -11.59 -3.55 -10.21
CA MET A 102 -12.37 -4.67 -9.67
C MET A 102 -11.62 -6.02 -9.71
N LYS A 103 -10.59 -6.15 -10.55
CA LYS A 103 -9.77 -7.37 -10.64
C LYS A 103 -8.66 -7.43 -9.58
N ILE A 104 -8.38 -6.31 -8.90
CA ILE A 104 -7.28 -6.19 -7.94
C ILE A 104 -7.81 -6.53 -6.54
N LYS A 105 -7.14 -7.45 -5.85
CA LYS A 105 -7.42 -7.76 -4.45
C LYS A 105 -6.65 -6.79 -3.56
N PHE A 106 -7.36 -5.86 -2.95
CA PHE A 106 -6.80 -4.89 -2.00
C PHE A 106 -6.87 -5.40 -0.57
N CYS A 107 -5.82 -5.12 0.18
CA CYS A 107 -5.69 -5.46 1.59
C CYS A 107 -5.26 -4.22 2.38
N PRO A 108 -6.15 -3.61 3.19
CA PRO A 108 -7.54 -4.01 3.50
C PRO A 108 -8.52 -3.83 2.32
N PRO A 109 -9.74 -4.40 2.38
CA PRO A 109 -10.73 -4.32 1.31
C PRO A 109 -10.96 -2.87 0.85
N PHE A 110 -10.83 -2.64 -0.45
CA PHE A 110 -10.98 -1.31 -1.03
C PHE A 110 -12.45 -0.89 -1.00
N HIS A 111 -12.75 0.19 -0.28
CA HIS A 111 -14.05 0.86 -0.42
C HIS A 111 -13.97 1.81 -1.60
N TYR A 112 -14.78 1.56 -2.63
CA TYR A 112 -14.93 2.46 -3.77
C TYR A 112 -16.18 3.31 -3.58
N SER A 113 -16.03 4.61 -3.77
CA SER A 113 -17.09 5.59 -3.85
C SER A 113 -16.95 6.32 -5.19
N ASP A 114 -18.05 6.77 -5.78
CA ASP A 114 -18.06 7.49 -7.07
C ASP A 114 -17.30 8.83 -7.03
N ILE A 115 -16.92 9.30 -5.83
CA ILE A 115 -16.11 10.48 -5.58
C ILE A 115 -14.60 10.20 -5.53
N ASN A 116 -14.18 8.93 -5.61
CA ASN A 116 -12.79 8.56 -5.42
C ASN A 116 -11.98 8.86 -6.69
N GLU A 117 -10.98 9.72 -6.54
CA GLU A 117 -10.02 9.99 -7.60
C GLU A 117 -8.83 9.05 -7.45
N ILE A 118 -8.64 8.18 -8.43
CA ILE A 118 -7.60 7.16 -8.39
C ILE A 118 -6.72 7.25 -9.63
N TYR A 119 -5.41 7.35 -9.41
CA TYR A 119 -4.41 7.29 -10.47
C TYR A 119 -3.58 6.03 -10.32
N GLY A 120 -3.32 5.35 -11.43
CA GLY A 120 -2.48 4.15 -11.50
C GLY A 120 -1.28 4.34 -12.43
N THR A 121 -0.20 3.63 -12.14
CA THR A 121 0.96 3.54 -13.02
C THR A 121 1.66 2.21 -12.85
N ASP A 122 2.27 1.70 -13.91
CA ASP A 122 3.13 0.52 -13.83
C ASP A 122 4.53 0.94 -13.36
N TYR A 123 5.06 0.24 -12.36
CA TYR A 123 6.34 0.53 -11.75
C TYR A 123 7.13 -0.75 -11.50
N GLU A 124 8.24 -0.91 -12.21
CA GLU A 124 9.13 -2.08 -12.13
C GLU A 124 8.39 -3.43 -12.32
N MET A 125 8.23 -4.22 -11.25
CA MET A 125 7.57 -5.54 -11.26
C MET A 125 6.17 -5.49 -10.62
N GLY A 126 5.46 -4.38 -10.82
CA GLY A 126 4.16 -4.15 -10.21
C GLY A 126 3.49 -2.86 -10.69
N SER A 127 2.48 -2.43 -9.95
CA SER A 127 1.74 -1.20 -10.20
C SER A 127 1.58 -0.39 -8.91
N LEU A 128 1.65 0.93 -9.04
CA LEU A 128 1.39 1.89 -7.98
C LEU A 128 0.03 2.54 -8.21
N PHE A 129 -0.71 2.76 -7.11
CA PHE A 129 -1.98 3.46 -7.17
C PHE A 129 -2.05 4.54 -6.09
N ILE A 130 -2.53 5.72 -6.46
CA ILE A 130 -2.80 6.81 -5.53
C ILE A 130 -4.29 7.02 -5.48
N LYS A 131 -4.86 6.96 -4.28
CA LYS A 131 -6.27 7.25 -4.01
C LYS A 131 -6.38 8.53 -3.20
N TYR A 132 -7.26 9.42 -3.62
CA TYR A 132 -7.72 10.56 -2.83
C TYR A 132 -9.17 10.34 -2.39
N GLU A 133 -9.43 10.40 -1.09
CA GLU A 133 -10.76 10.21 -0.48
C GLU A 133 -10.88 11.10 0.76
N GLU A 134 -11.90 11.98 0.82
CA GLU A 134 -12.22 12.81 2.00
C GLU A 134 -11.02 13.62 2.59
N ASN A 135 -10.16 14.18 1.75
CA ASN A 135 -8.89 14.85 2.12
C ASN A 135 -7.76 13.94 2.62
N ASP A 136 -7.93 12.64 2.55
CA ASP A 136 -6.85 11.68 2.80
C ASP A 136 -6.28 11.17 1.47
N LEU A 137 -4.98 10.97 1.45
CA LEU A 137 -4.26 10.56 0.25
C LEU A 137 -3.40 9.35 0.57
N THR A 138 -3.70 8.25 -0.12
CA THR A 138 -3.14 6.93 0.17
C THR A 138 -2.43 6.38 -1.06
N LEU A 139 -1.20 5.90 -0.85
CA LEU A 139 -0.46 5.14 -1.84
C LEU A 139 -0.70 3.64 -1.63
N TYR A 140 -0.97 2.93 -2.70
CA TYR A 140 -1.05 1.49 -2.74
C TYR A 140 0.01 0.92 -3.67
N ILE A 141 0.62 -0.19 -3.27
CA ILE A 141 1.61 -0.91 -4.06
C ILE A 141 1.08 -2.31 -4.34
N LEU A 142 0.98 -2.65 -5.62
CA LEU A 142 0.66 -3.99 -6.10
C LEU A 142 1.93 -4.60 -6.69
N LEU A 143 2.41 -5.70 -6.14
CA LEU A 143 3.49 -6.49 -6.75
C LEU A 143 2.87 -7.65 -7.54
N ASP A 144 3.50 -8.04 -8.65
CA ASP A 144 3.02 -9.14 -9.49
C ASP A 144 2.79 -10.43 -8.67
N GLY A 145 1.56 -10.95 -8.73
CA GLY A 145 1.14 -12.15 -7.99
C GLY A 145 0.86 -11.96 -6.50
N CYS A 146 0.90 -10.72 -6.00
CA CYS A 146 0.65 -10.38 -4.59
C CYS A 146 -0.64 -9.53 -4.43
N ASN A 147 -1.11 -9.40 -3.19
CA ASN A 147 -2.21 -8.49 -2.87
C ASN A 147 -1.72 -7.03 -2.86
N CYS A 148 -2.60 -6.10 -3.20
CA CYS A 148 -2.30 -4.67 -3.16
C CYS A 148 -2.25 -4.20 -1.71
N MET A 149 -1.08 -3.70 -1.28
CA MET A 149 -0.84 -3.27 0.11
C MET A 149 -0.96 -1.76 0.23
N LYS A 150 -1.76 -1.30 1.20
CA LYS A 150 -1.80 0.11 1.62
C LYS A 150 -0.44 0.51 2.22
N GLN A 151 0.10 1.65 1.81
CA GLN A 151 1.23 2.29 2.46
C GLN A 151 0.68 3.41 3.36
N ASP A 152 0.96 3.33 4.66
CA ASP A 152 0.43 4.30 5.62
C ASP A 152 1.23 5.60 5.69
N GLU A 153 0.43 6.67 5.73
CA GLU A 153 0.61 7.99 6.33
C GLU A 153 1.51 9.03 5.63
N ASN A 154 0.82 9.87 4.86
CA ASN A 154 0.87 11.34 4.93
C ASN A 154 2.27 11.97 4.99
N MET A 155 3.03 11.73 3.92
CA MET A 155 4.24 12.48 3.65
C MET A 155 3.88 13.71 2.82
N GLN A 156 4.41 14.87 3.18
CA GLN A 156 4.34 16.10 2.35
C GLN A 156 4.66 15.80 0.87
N GLN A 157 5.57 14.87 0.62
CA GLN A 157 5.96 14.35 -0.69
C GLN A 157 4.79 13.75 -1.49
N LEU A 158 3.87 13.06 -0.84
CA LEU A 158 2.73 12.43 -1.51
C LEU A 158 1.72 13.50 -1.98
N TRP A 159 1.55 14.57 -1.21
CA TRP A 159 0.80 15.76 -1.61
C TRP A 159 1.47 16.53 -2.75
N GLU A 160 2.80 16.64 -2.74
CA GLU A 160 3.57 17.22 -3.85
C GLU A 160 3.36 16.42 -5.14
N LEU A 161 3.44 15.09 -5.07
CA LEU A 161 3.13 14.21 -6.19
C LEU A 161 1.71 14.43 -6.70
N TRP A 162 0.71 14.45 -5.81
CA TRP A 162 -0.68 14.71 -6.18
C TRP A 162 -0.88 16.03 -6.91
N LYS A 163 -0.24 17.10 -6.42
CA LYS A 163 -0.30 18.41 -7.06
C LYS A 163 0.27 18.37 -8.48
N ILE A 164 1.39 17.70 -8.69
CA ILE A 164 1.99 17.52 -10.02
C ILE A 164 1.02 16.79 -10.97
N LEU A 165 0.31 15.76 -10.49
CA LEU A 165 -0.67 15.05 -11.29
C LEU A 165 -1.81 15.97 -11.73
N LYS A 166 -2.32 16.80 -10.81
CA LYS A 166 -3.40 17.76 -11.09
C LYS A 166 -2.97 18.87 -12.04
N ASP A 167 -1.78 19.42 -11.86
CA ASP A 167 -1.24 20.44 -12.76
C ASP A 167 -1.10 19.87 -14.19
N LYS A 168 -0.58 18.64 -14.34
CA LYS A 168 -0.46 17.96 -15.66
C LYS A 168 -1.82 17.65 -16.29
N GLU A 169 -2.80 17.23 -15.49
CA GLU A 169 -4.18 16.99 -15.97
C GLU A 169 -4.82 18.30 -16.49
N GLN A 170 -4.64 19.40 -15.76
CA GLN A 170 -5.14 20.71 -16.16
C GLN A 170 -4.48 21.20 -17.46
N GLU A 171 -3.14 21.12 -17.57
CA GLU A 171 -2.42 21.49 -18.81
C GLU A 171 -2.93 20.69 -20.02
N MET A 172 -3.19 19.39 -19.84
CA MET A 172 -3.73 18.54 -20.90
C MET A 172 -5.14 18.98 -21.32
N GLN A 173 -6.02 19.29 -20.36
CA GLN A 173 -7.37 19.77 -20.63
C GLN A 173 -7.37 21.13 -21.32
N GLU A 174 -6.50 22.06 -20.92
CA GLU A 174 -6.34 23.37 -21.54
C GLU A 174 -5.92 23.22 -23.01
N ARG A 175 -4.92 22.39 -23.29
CA ARG A 175 -4.49 22.08 -24.66
C ARG A 175 -5.62 21.47 -25.49
N ILE A 176 -6.35 20.50 -24.94
CA ILE A 176 -7.51 19.90 -25.63
C ILE A 176 -8.56 20.96 -25.96
N ASN A 177 -8.83 21.88 -25.03
CA ASN A 177 -9.79 22.96 -25.23
C ASN A 177 -9.31 23.98 -26.27
N GLU A 178 -8.02 24.29 -26.32
CA GLU A 178 -7.42 25.09 -27.39
C GLU A 178 -7.58 24.42 -28.75
N TYR A 179 -7.26 23.13 -28.88
CA TYR A 179 -7.48 22.38 -30.12
C TYR A 179 -8.96 22.38 -30.54
N LYS A 180 -9.88 22.17 -29.61
CA LYS A 180 -11.33 22.25 -29.89
C LYS A 180 -11.75 23.64 -30.39
N LYS A 181 -11.20 24.72 -29.81
CA LYS A 181 -11.47 26.09 -30.27
C LYS A 181 -10.96 26.35 -31.69
N ILE A 182 -9.85 25.72 -32.08
CA ILE A 182 -9.31 25.83 -33.45
C ILE A 182 -10.24 25.12 -34.44
N PHE A 183 -10.69 23.91 -34.11
CA PHE A 183 -11.55 23.10 -35.00
C PHE A 183 -13.04 23.51 -35.05
N ILE A 184 -13.54 24.28 -34.08
CA ILE A 184 -14.92 24.79 -34.07
C ILE A 184 -15.06 26.11 -34.88
N ASN A 185 -13.94 26.74 -35.26
CA ASN A 185 -13.91 28.00 -36.02
C ASN A 185 -13.55 27.82 -37.52
N GLU A 186 -13.53 26.58 -38.03
CA GLU A 186 -13.55 26.24 -39.47
C GLU A 186 -14.91 25.63 -39.86
#